data_AF-A0A7Y4LZU8-F1
#
_entry.id   AF-A0A7Y4LZU8-F1
#
_cell.length_a   1.000
_cell.length_b   1.000
_cell.length_c   1.000
_cell.angle_alpha   90.00
_cell.angle_beta   90.00
_cell.angle_gamma   90.00
#
_symmetry.space_group_name_H-M   'P 1'
#
loop_
_entity.id
_entity.type
_entity.pdbx_description
1 polymer ?
#
loop_
_entity_poly.entity_id
_entity_poly.type
_entity_poly.pdbx_seq_one_letter_code
_entity_poly.pdbx_strand_id
1 'polypeptide(L)'
;MFAAVFWLNLPANAQTFSSSYTSTAPKDCRTVGKSSDPNGSARQVCPGKSGLIVLISADDLRETVSVGPSQASAAKEPAAEAWFAPFNSSAHTIEWRAVDGKPFAIIQRWLIADNDHPDKTGNPTTKPMLAVTRLPPGPVCHVAYIDGQANRNANELARQAADQFARDFKCGKDEVKVVGEKGTAVSLAKR
;
A
#
# COMPACT_ATOMS: atom_id res chain seq x y z
N MET A 1 -0.10 -55.25 -28.71
CA MET A 1 0.27 -53.82 -28.78
C MET A 1 -0.22 -53.15 -27.50
N PHE A 2 0.67 -52.75 -26.60
CA PHE A 2 0.33 -51.93 -25.44
C PHE A 2 1.25 -50.70 -25.47
N ALA A 3 0.69 -49.52 -25.72
CA ALA A 3 1.42 -48.27 -25.70
C ALA A 3 1.39 -47.70 -24.27
N ALA A 4 2.56 -47.61 -23.64
CA ALA A 4 2.72 -46.95 -22.36
C ALA A 4 2.83 -45.43 -22.59
N VAL A 5 1.86 -44.66 -22.08
CA VAL A 5 1.88 -43.19 -22.11
C VAL A 5 2.64 -42.71 -20.88
N PHE A 6 3.85 -42.20 -21.08
CA PHE A 6 4.65 -41.53 -20.05
C PHE A 6 4.20 -40.08 -19.91
N TRP A 7 3.55 -39.75 -18.80
CA TRP A 7 3.21 -38.38 -18.42
C TRP A 7 4.46 -37.69 -17.85
N LEU A 8 5.03 -36.76 -18.63
CA LEU A 8 6.09 -35.86 -18.16
C LEU A 8 5.49 -34.86 -17.17
N ASN A 9 5.71 -35.09 -15.87
CA ASN A 9 5.42 -34.11 -14.83
C ASN A 9 6.48 -32.99 -14.92
N LEU A 10 6.15 -31.89 -15.60
CA LEU A 10 6.97 -30.69 -15.56
C LEU A 10 6.94 -30.11 -14.14
N PRO A 11 8.08 -29.74 -13.54
CA PRO A 11 8.07 -29.08 -12.24
C PRO A 11 7.35 -27.73 -12.39
N ALA A 12 6.24 -27.57 -11.67
CA ALA A 12 5.63 -26.26 -11.49
C ALA A 12 6.62 -25.39 -10.70
N ASN A 13 7.23 -24.42 -11.37
CA ASN A 13 8.13 -23.47 -10.74
C ASN A 13 7.27 -22.53 -9.86
N ALA A 14 7.10 -22.91 -8.59
CA ALA A 14 6.39 -22.09 -7.62
C ALA A 14 7.20 -20.79 -7.43
N GLN A 15 6.66 -19.67 -7.93
CA GLN A 15 7.26 -18.36 -7.69
C GLN A 15 7.39 -18.16 -6.18
N THR A 16 8.63 -18.01 -5.72
CA THR A 16 8.88 -17.81 -4.29
C THR A 16 8.72 -16.34 -3.98
N PHE A 17 7.58 -16.00 -3.40
CA PHE A 17 7.33 -14.66 -2.90
C PHE A 17 7.97 -14.47 -1.53
N SER A 18 8.49 -13.27 -1.27
CA SER A 18 9.14 -12.93 -0.01
C SER A 18 8.64 -11.59 0.53
N SER A 19 8.64 -11.45 1.86
CA SER A 19 8.32 -10.22 2.56
C SER A 19 9.56 -9.69 3.26
N SER A 20 9.74 -8.38 3.21
CA SER A 20 10.74 -7.69 4.01
C SER A 20 10.21 -6.31 4.40
N TYR A 21 10.78 -5.68 5.43
CA TYR A 21 10.14 -4.51 6.04
C TYR A 21 11.07 -3.29 6.02
N THR A 22 10.47 -2.09 5.94
CA THR A 22 11.11 -0.82 6.28
C THR A 22 10.22 0.00 7.22
N SER A 23 10.85 0.92 7.94
CA SER A 23 10.17 1.86 8.82
C SER A 23 9.87 3.16 8.08
N THR A 24 8.71 3.74 8.38
CA THR A 24 8.33 5.12 8.07
C THR A 24 8.03 5.91 9.34
N ALA A 25 8.61 5.50 10.47
CA ALA A 25 8.52 6.30 11.69
C ALA A 25 9.24 7.65 11.47
N PRO A 26 8.76 8.76 12.06
CA PRO A 26 9.31 10.09 11.79
C PRO A 26 10.82 10.20 12.00
N LYS A 27 11.38 9.49 12.98
CA LYS A 27 12.82 9.47 13.27
C LYS A 27 13.69 8.81 12.19
N ASP A 28 13.09 7.94 11.38
CA ASP A 28 13.78 7.19 10.33
C ASP A 28 13.69 7.91 8.98
N CYS A 29 12.88 8.97 8.89
CA CYS A 29 12.61 9.72 7.67
C CYS A 29 13.25 11.11 7.70
N ARG A 30 13.59 11.62 6.52
CA ARG A 30 14.09 12.99 6.35
C ARG A 30 12.96 13.89 5.86
N THR A 31 12.65 14.93 6.63
CA THR A 31 11.72 15.98 6.18
C THR A 31 12.30 16.75 4.99
N VAL A 32 11.46 17.01 3.99
CA VAL A 32 11.82 17.73 2.76
C VAL A 32 10.78 18.80 2.45
N GLY A 33 11.22 19.94 1.90
CA GLY A 33 10.34 21.09 1.65
C GLY A 33 10.54 22.24 2.65
N LYS A 34 9.82 23.35 2.46
CA LYS A 34 9.91 24.52 3.36
C LYS A 34 9.05 24.27 4.60
N SER A 35 9.65 24.41 5.78
CA SER A 35 9.05 24.27 7.12
C SER A 35 7.92 25.27 7.45
N SER A 36 7.49 26.08 6.48
CA SER A 36 6.73 27.31 6.70
C SER A 36 5.46 27.36 5.84
N ASP A 37 4.88 26.21 5.51
CA ASP A 37 3.49 26.19 5.03
C ASP A 37 2.56 26.39 6.23
N PRO A 38 1.85 27.53 6.33
CA PRO A 38 0.93 27.80 7.43
C PRO A 38 -0.20 26.77 7.54
N ASN A 39 -0.45 26.01 6.46
CA ASN A 39 -1.52 25.02 6.36
C ASN A 39 -1.11 23.63 6.88
N GLY A 40 0.12 23.46 7.37
CA GLY A 40 0.59 22.19 7.96
C GLY A 40 1.00 21.13 6.94
N SER A 41 1.27 21.52 5.69
CA SER A 41 1.76 20.58 4.68
C SER A 41 3.20 20.14 4.99
N ALA A 42 3.45 18.83 4.95
CA ALA A 42 4.75 18.25 5.26
C ALA A 42 5.08 17.14 4.26
N ARG A 43 6.36 17.01 3.90
CA ARG A 43 6.84 15.87 3.09
C ARG A 43 8.00 15.20 3.77
N GLN A 44 8.02 13.88 3.72
CA GLN A 44 9.07 13.05 4.30
C GLN A 44 9.55 12.03 3.28
N VAL A 45 10.87 11.86 3.21
CA VAL A 45 11.52 10.81 2.44
C VAL A 45 12.03 9.75 3.41
N CYS A 46 11.49 8.54 3.31
CA CYS A 46 11.79 7.43 4.20
C CYS A 46 12.58 6.32 3.46
N PRO A 47 13.27 5.44 4.21
CA PRO A 47 13.99 4.31 3.64
C PRO A 47 13.07 3.38 2.82
N GLY A 48 13.52 3.01 1.62
CA GLY A 48 12.89 1.98 0.81
C GLY A 48 13.83 0.80 0.52
N LYS A 49 13.55 0.05 -0.55
CA LYS A 49 14.33 -1.13 -0.96
C LYS A 49 14.71 -1.07 -2.43
N SER A 50 15.80 -1.75 -2.77
CA SER A 50 16.23 -1.94 -4.17
C SER A 50 16.36 -0.63 -4.96
N GLY A 51 16.93 0.40 -4.31
CA GLY A 51 17.12 1.73 -4.90
C GLY A 51 15.87 2.63 -4.88
N LEU A 52 14.75 2.15 -4.32
CA LEU A 52 13.54 2.94 -4.14
C LEU A 52 13.56 3.67 -2.80
N ILE A 53 12.91 4.83 -2.77
CA ILE A 53 12.54 5.57 -1.55
C ILE A 53 11.03 5.56 -1.39
N VAL A 54 10.58 5.86 -0.17
CA VAL A 54 9.17 6.10 0.13
C VAL A 54 8.98 7.60 0.35
N LEU A 55 8.02 8.20 -0.33
CA LEU A 55 7.63 9.59 -0.16
C LEU A 55 6.28 9.63 0.53
N ILE A 56 6.24 10.21 1.73
CA ILE A 56 5.00 10.54 2.44
C ILE A 56 4.76 12.04 2.29
N SER A 57 3.57 12.41 1.84
CA SER A 57 3.14 13.81 1.82
C SER A 57 1.89 13.93 2.68
N ALA A 58 1.86 14.91 3.57
CA ALA A 58 0.70 15.27 4.37
C ALA A 58 0.21 16.65 3.93
N ASP A 59 -1.09 16.78 3.70
CA ASP A 59 -1.79 18.03 3.44
C ASP A 59 -3.24 17.92 3.93
N ASP A 60 -3.78 18.98 4.54
CA ASP A 60 -5.12 18.99 5.17
C ASP A 60 -5.45 17.70 5.97
N LEU A 61 -4.52 17.31 6.87
CA LEU A 61 -4.61 16.12 7.73
C LEU A 61 -4.84 14.79 6.98
N ARG A 62 -4.38 14.71 5.72
CA ARG A 62 -4.41 13.50 4.91
C ARG A 62 -3.02 13.19 4.39
N GLU A 63 -2.65 11.93 4.50
CA GLU A 63 -1.40 11.44 3.94
C GLU A 63 -1.61 10.84 2.54
N THR A 64 -0.61 10.98 1.69
CA THR A 64 -0.39 10.13 0.52
C THR A 64 0.95 9.45 0.65
N VAL A 65 1.04 8.21 0.17
CA VAL A 65 2.29 7.43 0.17
C VAL A 65 2.59 6.97 -1.24
N SER A 66 3.75 7.39 -1.73
CA SER A 66 4.26 7.01 -3.05
C SER A 66 5.68 6.45 -2.96
N VAL A 67 6.10 5.76 -4.01
CA VAL A 67 7.40 5.08 -4.10
C VAL A 67 8.05 5.40 -5.43
N GLY A 68 9.36 5.62 -5.43
CA GLY A 68 10.12 5.88 -6.66
C GLY A 68 11.63 5.87 -6.41
N PRO A 69 12.46 5.88 -7.47
CA PRO A 69 13.92 5.95 -7.32
C PRO A 69 14.42 7.29 -6.74
N SER A 70 13.57 8.31 -6.68
CA SER A 70 13.88 9.62 -6.13
C SER A 70 12.61 10.32 -5.63
N GLN A 71 12.76 11.37 -4.81
CA GLN A 71 11.62 12.20 -4.41
C GLN A 71 10.83 12.73 -5.62
N ALA A 72 11.53 13.23 -6.64
CA ALA A 72 10.91 13.84 -7.81
C ALA A 72 10.15 12.84 -8.70
N SER A 73 10.59 11.57 -8.73
CA SER A 73 9.85 10.51 -9.44
C SER A 73 8.65 10.04 -8.63
N ALA A 74 8.84 9.74 -7.33
CA ALA A 74 7.75 9.33 -6.45
C ALA A 74 6.61 10.37 -6.40
N ALA A 75 6.94 11.67 -6.43
CA ALA A 75 5.95 12.76 -6.42
C ALA A 75 5.10 12.86 -7.70
N LYS A 76 5.46 12.16 -8.79
CA LYS A 76 4.73 12.17 -10.07
C LYS A 76 3.91 10.90 -10.30
N GLU A 77 4.02 9.93 -9.41
CA GLU A 77 3.30 8.68 -9.53
C GLU A 77 1.83 8.86 -9.12
N PRO A 78 0.88 8.10 -9.69
CA PRO A 78 -0.52 8.15 -9.29
C PRO A 78 -0.76 7.96 -7.78
N ALA A 79 0.09 7.19 -7.10
CA ALA A 79 0.02 6.99 -5.65
C ALA A 79 0.27 8.27 -4.84
N ALA A 80 0.98 9.28 -5.40
CA ALA A 80 1.14 10.58 -4.74
C ALA A 80 -0.16 11.39 -4.69
N GLU A 81 -1.15 11.04 -5.52
CA GLU A 81 -2.49 11.64 -5.60
C GLU A 81 -3.57 10.70 -5.06
N ALA A 82 -3.18 9.57 -4.46
CA ALA A 82 -4.09 8.57 -3.90
C ALA A 82 -4.47 8.93 -2.45
N TRP A 83 -5.41 9.88 -2.31
CA TRP A 83 -5.98 10.29 -1.03
C TRP A 83 -7.36 9.67 -0.76
N PHE A 84 -7.78 9.71 0.51
CA PHE A 84 -9.09 9.28 1.01
C PHE A 84 -9.92 10.48 1.47
N ALA A 85 -11.24 10.44 1.27
CA ALA A 85 -12.11 11.55 1.67
C ALA A 85 -11.99 11.92 3.17
N PRO A 86 -11.97 10.97 4.12
CA PRO A 86 -11.72 11.26 5.52
C PRO A 86 -10.25 11.59 5.81
N PHE A 87 -10.02 12.23 6.96
CA PHE A 87 -8.68 12.32 7.54
C PHE A 87 -8.06 10.94 7.70
N ASN A 88 -6.75 10.86 7.49
CA ASN A 88 -6.06 9.59 7.48
C ASN A 88 -4.58 9.75 7.79
N SER A 89 -3.99 8.65 8.25
CA SER A 89 -2.56 8.51 8.40
C SER A 89 -2.11 7.09 8.07
N SER A 90 -0.85 6.97 7.67
CA SER A 90 -0.22 5.69 7.39
C SER A 90 0.55 5.19 8.61
N ALA A 91 0.45 3.89 8.90
CA ALA A 91 1.25 3.28 9.94
C ALA A 91 2.72 3.20 9.53
N HIS A 92 3.60 3.16 10.53
CA HIS A 92 5.05 3.31 10.36
C HIS A 92 5.80 2.09 9.82
N THR A 93 5.11 1.08 9.29
CA THR A 93 5.73 -0.13 8.77
C THR A 93 5.21 -0.42 7.37
N ILE A 94 6.15 -0.54 6.44
CA ILE A 94 5.89 -0.97 5.07
C ILE A 94 6.41 -2.39 4.92
N GLU A 95 5.54 -3.28 4.47
CA GLU A 95 5.92 -4.59 3.97
C GLU A 95 6.16 -4.51 2.46
N TRP A 96 7.34 -4.96 2.02
CA TRP A 96 7.74 -5.05 0.64
C TRP A 96 7.55 -6.48 0.17
N ARG A 97 6.72 -6.68 -0.86
CA ARG A 97 6.53 -7.97 -1.54
C ARG A 97 7.47 -8.07 -2.72
N ALA A 98 8.24 -9.15 -2.77
CA ALA A 98 9.28 -9.37 -3.77
C ALA A 98 9.24 -10.79 -4.33
N VAL A 99 9.64 -10.92 -5.59
CA VAL A 99 9.98 -12.19 -6.26
C VAL A 99 11.44 -12.09 -6.68
N ASP A 100 12.23 -13.13 -6.42
CA ASP A 100 13.67 -13.16 -6.72
C ASP A 100 14.44 -11.93 -6.20
N GLY A 101 14.08 -11.48 -5.00
CA GLY A 101 14.69 -10.30 -4.34
C GLY A 101 14.29 -8.94 -4.95
N LYS A 102 13.44 -8.91 -5.97
CA LYS A 102 12.95 -7.68 -6.62
C LYS A 102 11.56 -7.30 -6.11
N PRO A 103 11.40 -6.16 -5.40
CA PRO A 103 10.09 -5.71 -4.96
C PRO A 103 9.16 -5.38 -6.13
N PHE A 104 7.91 -5.81 -6.04
CA PHE A 104 6.87 -5.54 -7.03
C PHE A 104 5.61 -4.89 -6.41
N ALA A 105 5.47 -4.93 -5.08
CA ALA A 105 4.41 -4.25 -4.36
C ALA A 105 4.86 -3.85 -2.94
N ILE A 106 4.17 -2.86 -2.38
CA ILE A 106 4.17 -2.61 -0.94
C ILE A 106 2.79 -2.87 -0.35
N ILE A 107 2.78 -3.24 0.93
CA ILE A 107 1.58 -3.35 1.75
C ILE A 107 1.79 -2.43 2.94
N GLN A 108 0.85 -1.52 3.16
CA GLN A 108 0.90 -0.59 4.29
C GLN A 108 -0.47 -0.46 4.93
N ARG A 109 -0.47 -0.27 6.25
CA ARG A 109 -1.69 -0.02 7.02
C ARG A 109 -2.00 1.46 7.04
N TRP A 110 -3.27 1.75 6.89
CA TRP A 110 -3.87 3.06 6.94
C TRP A 110 -4.87 3.10 8.08
N LEU A 111 -4.93 4.27 8.71
CA LEU A 111 -5.85 4.63 9.76
C LEU A 111 -6.82 5.64 9.14
N ILE A 112 -8.07 5.23 8.93
CA ILE A 112 -9.10 6.06 8.29
C ILE A 112 -10.06 6.58 9.36
N ALA A 113 -10.26 7.90 9.43
CA ALA A 113 -11.19 8.50 10.38
C ALA A 113 -12.65 8.18 10.04
N ASP A 114 -13.43 7.85 11.06
CA ASP A 114 -14.87 7.63 11.03
C ASP A 114 -15.54 8.72 11.88
N ASN A 115 -16.01 9.76 11.20
CA ASN A 115 -16.61 10.93 11.83
C ASN A 115 -18.02 10.66 12.36
N ASP A 116 -18.70 9.63 11.84
CA ASP A 116 -20.07 9.27 12.23
C ASP A 116 -20.10 8.49 13.55
N HIS A 117 -18.94 7.97 13.97
CA HIS A 117 -18.77 7.23 15.21
C HIS A 117 -17.65 7.86 16.05
N PRO A 118 -17.90 8.99 16.73
CA PRO A 118 -16.93 9.59 17.62
C PRO A 118 -16.74 8.75 18.89
N ASP A 119 -15.56 8.87 19.50
CA ASP A 119 -15.27 8.31 20.80
C ASP A 119 -15.91 9.11 21.95
N LYS A 120 -15.66 8.70 23.19
CA LYS A 120 -16.21 9.36 24.40
C LYS A 120 -15.78 10.82 24.57
N THR A 121 -14.72 11.25 23.88
CA THR A 121 -14.18 12.61 23.91
C THR A 121 -14.66 13.45 22.72
N GLY A 122 -15.48 12.88 21.84
CA GLY A 122 -15.99 13.56 20.64
C GLY A 122 -15.03 13.51 19.44
N ASN A 123 -13.91 12.80 19.55
CA ASN A 123 -12.95 12.66 18.44
C ASN A 123 -13.38 11.53 17.50
N PRO A 124 -13.17 11.64 16.17
CA PRO A 124 -13.47 10.57 15.23
C PRO A 124 -12.77 9.26 15.63
N THR A 125 -13.49 8.13 15.58
CA THR A 125 -12.81 6.84 15.72
C THR A 125 -11.99 6.52 14.49
N THR A 126 -11.04 5.59 14.62
CA THR A 126 -10.17 5.18 13.52
C THR A 126 -10.47 3.75 13.10
N LYS A 127 -10.57 3.52 11.79
CA LYS A 127 -10.76 2.21 11.18
C LYS A 127 -9.50 1.79 10.42
N PRO A 128 -8.88 0.64 10.74
CA PRO A 128 -7.68 0.18 10.08
C PRO A 128 -7.99 -0.46 8.73
N MET A 129 -7.20 -0.15 7.72
CA MET A 129 -7.24 -0.74 6.39
C MET A 129 -5.83 -1.08 5.93
N LEU A 130 -5.63 -2.15 5.17
CA LEU A 130 -4.38 -2.38 4.44
C LEU A 130 -4.57 -1.95 2.99
N ALA A 131 -3.64 -1.14 2.49
CA ALA A 131 -3.53 -0.81 1.08
C ALA A 131 -2.35 -1.58 0.46
N VAL A 132 -2.62 -2.22 -0.67
CA VAL A 132 -1.61 -2.80 -1.55
C VAL A 132 -1.32 -1.80 -2.65
N THR A 133 -0.05 -1.46 -2.86
CA THR A 133 0.39 -0.53 -3.91
C THR A 133 1.38 -1.26 -4.81
N ARG A 134 1.16 -1.24 -6.13
CA ARG A 134 2.12 -1.82 -7.09
C ARG A 134 3.33 -0.92 -7.28
N LEU A 135 4.46 -1.53 -7.67
CA LEU A 135 5.73 -0.85 -7.92
C LEU A 135 6.11 -0.87 -9.42
N PRO A 136 7.20 -0.17 -9.82
CA PRO A 136 7.76 -0.25 -11.18
C PRO A 136 8.02 -1.71 -11.63
N PRO A 137 7.96 -2.02 -12.95
CA PRO A 137 8.25 -1.13 -14.09
C PRO A 137 7.08 -0.32 -14.67
N GLY A 138 5.89 -0.35 -14.06
CA GLY A 138 4.78 0.54 -14.41
C GLY A 138 4.56 1.66 -13.37
N PRO A 139 3.53 2.49 -13.53
CA PRO A 139 3.19 3.50 -12.54
C PRO A 139 2.91 2.88 -11.16
N VAL A 140 3.14 3.65 -10.10
CA VAL A 140 2.85 3.27 -8.71
C VAL A 140 1.44 3.73 -8.37
N CYS A 141 0.56 2.80 -8.03
CA CYS A 141 -0.83 3.08 -7.65
C CYS A 141 -1.37 2.00 -6.72
N HIS A 142 -2.46 2.31 -6.01
CA HIS A 142 -3.18 1.33 -5.22
C HIS A 142 -3.83 0.26 -6.10
N VAL A 143 -3.76 -0.99 -5.62
CA VAL A 143 -4.21 -2.21 -6.30
C VAL A 143 -5.38 -2.83 -5.54
N ALA A 144 -5.28 -2.88 -4.21
CA ALA A 144 -6.29 -3.49 -3.37
C ALA A 144 -6.38 -2.84 -1.98
N TYR A 145 -7.58 -2.89 -1.41
CA TYR A 145 -7.89 -2.54 -0.03
C TYR A 145 -8.46 -3.74 0.71
N ILE A 146 -7.99 -3.91 1.95
CA ILE A 146 -8.41 -4.98 2.85
C ILE A 146 -8.82 -4.33 4.16
N ASP A 147 -10.05 -4.59 4.61
CA ASP A 147 -10.52 -4.08 5.88
C ASP A 147 -9.81 -4.80 7.03
N GLY A 148 -9.13 -4.04 7.89
CA GLY A 148 -8.32 -4.59 8.97
C GLY A 148 -9.12 -5.04 10.19
N GLN A 149 -10.36 -4.59 10.34
CA GLN A 149 -11.25 -4.99 11.45
C GLN A 149 -12.14 -6.16 11.06
N ALA A 150 -12.67 -6.17 9.83
CA ALA A 150 -13.53 -7.26 9.37
C ALA A 150 -12.76 -8.57 9.15
N ASN A 151 -11.47 -8.50 8.81
CA ASN A 151 -10.69 -9.69 8.45
C ASN A 151 -9.63 -10.04 9.51
N ARG A 152 -9.81 -11.16 10.22
CA ARG A 152 -8.82 -11.66 11.20
C ARG A 152 -7.44 -11.97 10.58
N ASN A 153 -7.41 -12.31 9.29
CA ASN A 153 -6.22 -12.64 8.52
C ASN A 153 -5.85 -11.54 7.50
N ALA A 154 -6.18 -10.27 7.78
CA ALA A 154 -6.02 -9.15 6.83
C ALA A 154 -4.62 -9.05 6.18
N ASN A 155 -3.53 -9.30 6.94
CA ASN A 155 -2.18 -9.27 6.39
C ASN A 155 -1.95 -10.36 5.33
N GLU A 156 -2.49 -11.56 5.55
CA GLU A 156 -2.37 -12.67 4.60
C GLU A 156 -3.17 -12.38 3.33
N LEU A 157 -4.39 -11.85 3.46
CA LEU A 157 -5.19 -11.41 2.31
C LEU A 157 -4.49 -10.31 1.51
N ALA A 158 -3.82 -9.37 2.18
CA ALA A 158 -3.06 -8.32 1.50
C ALA A 158 -1.86 -8.88 0.72
N ARG A 159 -1.16 -9.89 1.26
CA ARG A 159 -0.09 -10.59 0.54
C ARG A 159 -0.61 -11.32 -0.68
N GLN A 160 -1.69 -12.08 -0.53
CA GLN A 160 -2.33 -12.78 -1.64
C GLN A 160 -2.78 -11.80 -2.74
N ALA A 161 -3.40 -10.68 -2.36
CA ALA A 161 -3.79 -9.64 -3.29
C ALA A 161 -2.60 -9.01 -4.02
N ALA A 162 -1.49 -8.76 -3.31
CA ALA A 162 -0.26 -8.30 -3.95
C ALA A 162 0.26 -9.32 -4.96
N ASP A 163 0.47 -10.55 -4.53
CA ASP A 163 1.07 -11.63 -5.33
C ASP A 163 0.26 -11.93 -6.60
N GLN A 164 -1.08 -11.86 -6.50
CA GLN A 164 -2.01 -12.15 -7.59
C GLN A 164 -2.22 -10.97 -8.54
N PHE A 165 -2.30 -9.73 -8.05
CA PHE A 165 -2.79 -8.61 -8.86
C PHE A 165 -1.73 -7.56 -9.19
N ALA A 166 -0.76 -7.31 -8.32
CA ALA A 166 0.03 -6.07 -8.39
C ALA A 166 0.89 -5.94 -9.65
N ARG A 167 1.44 -7.04 -10.17
CA ARG A 167 2.31 -7.03 -11.36
C ARG A 167 1.55 -6.67 -12.63
N ASP A 168 0.31 -7.15 -12.75
CA ASP A 168 -0.52 -7.00 -13.95
C ASP A 168 -1.53 -5.85 -13.87
N PHE A 169 -1.69 -5.24 -12.69
CA PHE A 169 -2.63 -4.15 -12.46
C PHE A 169 -2.29 -2.90 -13.29
N LYS A 170 -3.27 -2.38 -14.02
CA LYS A 170 -3.14 -1.22 -14.91
C LYS A 170 -3.61 0.05 -14.20
N CYS A 171 -2.65 0.80 -13.65
CA CYS A 171 -2.95 2.10 -13.03
C CYS A 171 -3.76 3.02 -13.96
N GLY A 172 -4.81 3.64 -13.40
CA GLY A 172 -5.71 4.53 -14.14
C GLY A 172 -6.69 3.83 -15.07
N LYS A 173 -6.69 2.48 -15.13
CA LYS A 173 -7.64 1.70 -15.93
C LYS A 173 -8.39 0.68 -15.09
N ASP A 174 -7.67 -0.06 -14.25
CA ASP A 174 -8.27 -1.07 -13.39
C ASP A 174 -8.81 -0.41 -12.11
N GLU A 175 -9.95 -0.89 -11.62
CA GLU A 175 -10.51 -0.45 -10.35
C GLU A 175 -9.78 -1.11 -9.18
N VAL A 176 -9.54 -0.32 -8.12
CA VAL A 176 -8.94 -0.83 -6.88
C VAL A 176 -9.84 -1.92 -6.29
N LYS A 177 -9.25 -3.08 -6.02
CA LYS A 177 -9.98 -4.25 -5.56
C LYS A 177 -10.29 -4.15 -4.06
N VAL A 178 -11.43 -4.68 -3.65
CA VAL A 178 -11.71 -4.99 -2.25
C VAL A 178 -11.53 -6.48 -2.05
N VAL A 179 -10.65 -6.89 -1.15
CA VAL A 179 -10.33 -8.31 -0.89
C VAL A 179 -10.67 -8.66 0.55
N GLY A 180 -11.34 -9.81 0.73
CA GLY A 180 -11.87 -10.25 2.02
C GLY A 180 -13.24 -9.66 2.34
N GLU A 181 -13.64 -9.79 3.60
CA GLU A 181 -14.85 -9.18 4.13
C GLU A 181 -14.75 -7.65 4.09
N LYS A 182 -15.79 -7.01 3.60
CA LYS A 182 -15.86 -5.54 3.52
C LYS A 182 -16.35 -4.99 4.85
N GLY A 183 -15.56 -4.12 5.47
CA GLY A 183 -15.94 -3.38 6.66
C GLY A 183 -16.04 -1.87 6.44
N THR A 184 -16.09 -1.13 7.56
CA THR A 184 -16.23 0.32 7.58
C THR A 184 -15.03 1.03 6.97
N ALA A 185 -13.80 0.56 7.21
CA ALA A 185 -12.59 1.24 6.72
C ALA A 185 -12.58 1.34 5.20
N VAL A 186 -12.90 0.21 4.53
CA VAL A 186 -12.99 0.16 3.07
C VAL A 186 -14.18 0.96 2.54
N SER A 187 -15.29 1.01 3.27
CA SER A 187 -16.47 1.79 2.85
C SER A 187 -16.18 3.30 2.89
N LEU A 188 -15.43 3.76 3.89
CA LEU A 188 -14.99 5.15 4.04
C LEU A 188 -13.88 5.54 3.04
N ALA A 189 -13.06 4.57 2.62
CA ALA A 189 -11.95 4.79 1.70
C ALA A 189 -12.37 4.87 0.22
N LYS A 190 -13.62 4.54 -0.12
CA LYS A 190 -14.14 4.71 -1.48
C LYS A 190 -14.34 6.19 -1.79
N ARG A 191 -13.91 6.58 -2.99
CA ARG A 191 -14.20 7.89 -3.60
C ARG A 191 -15.64 7.95 -4.08
#